data_AF-A0A2E5EL45-F1
#
_entry.id   AF-A0A2E5EL45-F1
#
_cell.length_a   1.000
_cell.length_b   1.000
_cell.length_c   1.000
_cell.angle_alpha   90.00
_cell.angle_beta   90.00
_cell.angle_gamma   90.00
#
_symmetry.space_group_name_H-M   'P 1'
#
loop_
_entity.id
_entity.type
_entity.pdbx_description
1 polymer ?
#
loop_
_entity_poly.entity_id
_entity_poly.type
_entity_poly.pdbx_seq_one_letter_code
_entity_poly.pdbx_strand_id
1 'polypeptide(L)'
;MKKGGAPPPPRPRALKAPPPSNLKATSKPPPAPRVGLGLRRRPGALAVSRAGLDRRKAPSKVKALWEDEVEEVLKAGEKRCASCGYKALEKKFCPACGDILVWWVKALRYTGYIVVIALAVTAFMNYRRLYPPPVLGPDGLPPKGGVELLTHQMKKEKFGNLVYIRGMVTNHSPVDFFYVKVEFDLLDGLGQVIGTATDQNPVVSSNAVWNYKAMILDPDARGYRNERISAVR
;
A
#
# COMPACT_ATOMS: atom_id res chain seq x y z
N MET A 1 79.18 6.98 -16.94
CA MET A 1 77.92 6.34 -16.48
C MET A 1 76.75 6.92 -17.28
N LYS A 2 76.18 6.16 -18.23
CA LYS A 2 75.04 6.60 -19.06
C LYS A 2 73.75 6.41 -18.26
N LYS A 3 73.00 7.49 -18.02
CA LYS A 3 71.67 7.46 -17.42
C LYS A 3 70.69 6.81 -18.42
N GLY A 4 70.19 5.63 -18.10
CA GLY A 4 69.12 4.96 -18.85
C GLY A 4 67.79 5.66 -18.60
N GLY A 5 67.26 6.34 -19.62
CA GLY A 5 65.92 6.93 -19.59
C GLY A 5 64.86 5.86 -19.80
N ALA A 6 63.80 5.91 -19.00
CA ALA A 6 62.66 5.00 -19.10
C ALA A 6 61.91 5.19 -20.43
N PRO A 7 61.39 4.12 -21.04
CA PRO A 7 60.65 4.20 -22.29
C PRO A 7 59.29 4.90 -22.11
N PRO A 8 58.82 5.65 -23.13
CA PRO A 8 57.56 6.39 -23.05
C PRO A 8 56.34 5.44 -23.02
N PRO A 9 55.23 5.87 -22.39
CA PRO A 9 54.02 5.05 -22.28
C PRO A 9 53.31 4.86 -23.63
N PRO A 10 52.61 3.72 -23.82
CA PRO A 10 51.90 3.42 -25.06
C PRO A 10 50.69 4.35 -25.27
N ARG A 11 50.47 4.78 -26.51
CA ARG A 11 49.33 5.64 -26.88
C ARG A 11 48.00 4.87 -26.83
N PRO A 12 46.92 5.48 -26.31
CA PRO A 12 45.60 4.86 -26.28
C PRO A 12 45.03 4.68 -27.69
N ARG A 13 44.53 3.47 -27.99
CA ARG A 13 43.86 3.11 -29.25
C ARG A 13 42.44 3.70 -29.27
N ALA A 14 42.13 4.49 -30.29
CA ALA A 14 40.79 5.03 -30.50
C ALA A 14 39.80 3.92 -30.86
N LEU A 15 38.78 3.73 -30.02
CA LEU A 15 37.66 2.82 -30.26
C LEU A 15 36.65 3.47 -31.21
N LYS A 16 36.33 2.77 -32.31
CA LYS A 16 35.28 3.17 -33.26
C LYS A 16 33.90 3.00 -32.63
N ALA A 17 33.05 4.02 -32.77
CA ALA A 17 31.66 4.00 -32.30
C ALA A 17 30.79 3.03 -33.13
N PRO A 18 29.81 2.34 -32.49
CA PRO A 18 28.86 1.47 -33.18
C PRO A 18 27.74 2.26 -33.89
N PRO A 19 27.13 1.70 -34.96
CA PRO A 19 26.08 2.36 -35.73
C PRO A 19 24.71 2.35 -35.01
N PRO A 20 23.83 3.32 -35.33
CA PRO A 20 22.53 3.46 -34.67
C PRO A 20 21.51 2.41 -35.15
N SER A 21 20.82 1.78 -34.21
CA SER A 21 19.74 0.82 -34.44
C SER A 21 18.38 1.50 -34.65
N ASN A 22 17.77 1.32 -35.83
CA ASN A 22 16.41 1.75 -36.16
C ASN A 22 15.38 0.73 -35.62
N LEU A 23 14.60 1.11 -34.61
CA LEU A 23 13.43 0.33 -34.17
C LEU A 23 12.14 1.15 -34.40
N LYS A 24 11.30 0.65 -35.32
CA LYS A 24 9.96 1.16 -35.62
C LYS A 24 8.98 0.62 -34.58
N ALA A 25 8.31 1.51 -33.86
CA ALA A 25 7.25 1.18 -32.92
C ALA A 25 5.90 1.04 -33.63
N THR A 26 5.24 -0.11 -33.47
CA THR A 26 3.82 -0.31 -33.82
C THR A 26 3.03 -0.48 -32.53
N SER A 27 2.19 0.50 -32.18
CA SER A 27 1.22 0.41 -31.09
C SER A 27 -0.20 0.34 -31.67
N LYS A 28 -0.97 -0.65 -31.22
CA LYS A 28 -2.42 -0.76 -31.48
C LYS A 28 -3.13 -0.73 -30.12
N PRO A 29 -4.10 0.17 -29.89
CA PRO A 29 -4.76 0.29 -28.60
C PRO A 29 -5.88 -0.76 -28.40
N PRO A 30 -6.13 -1.20 -27.16
CA PRO A 30 -7.22 -2.14 -26.84
C PRO A 30 -8.59 -1.44 -26.67
N PRO A 31 -9.71 -2.15 -26.91
CA PRO A 31 -11.07 -1.60 -26.81
C PRO A 31 -11.64 -1.59 -25.37
N ALA A 32 -12.54 -0.63 -25.12
CA ALA A 32 -13.15 -0.34 -23.82
C ALA A 32 -14.35 -1.25 -23.45
N PRO A 33 -14.65 -1.43 -22.14
CA PRO A 33 -15.76 -2.26 -21.65
C PRO A 33 -17.12 -1.54 -21.61
N ARG A 34 -18.20 -2.28 -21.93
CA ARG A 34 -19.60 -1.82 -21.87
C ARG A 34 -20.23 -2.08 -20.49
N VAL A 35 -20.90 -1.07 -19.94
CA VAL A 35 -21.70 -1.11 -18.70
C VAL A 35 -23.18 -1.35 -19.05
N GLY A 36 -23.80 -2.37 -18.46
CA GLY A 36 -25.23 -2.66 -18.59
C GLY A 36 -26.02 -2.24 -17.34
N LEU A 37 -26.97 -1.32 -17.50
CA LEU A 37 -27.99 -0.99 -16.50
C LEU A 37 -29.13 -2.01 -16.53
N GLY A 38 -29.52 -2.51 -15.36
CA GLY A 38 -30.72 -3.34 -15.16
C GLY A 38 -31.63 -2.77 -14.07
N LEU A 39 -32.65 -2.01 -14.46
CA LEU A 39 -33.79 -1.60 -13.64
C LEU A 39 -34.82 -2.74 -13.57
N ARG A 40 -35.32 -3.08 -12.38
CA ARG A 40 -36.62 -3.75 -12.22
C ARG A 40 -37.42 -3.17 -11.05
N ARG A 41 -38.58 -2.61 -11.40
CA ARG A 41 -39.73 -2.27 -10.53
C ARG A 41 -40.53 -3.53 -10.19
N ARG A 42 -41.26 -3.52 -9.06
CA ARG A 42 -42.70 -3.86 -9.01
C ARG A 42 -43.36 -3.46 -7.67
N PRO A 43 -44.64 -3.01 -7.68
CA PRO A 43 -45.46 -2.70 -6.51
C PRO A 43 -46.53 -3.78 -6.23
N GLY A 44 -47.16 -3.74 -5.04
CA GLY A 44 -48.35 -4.53 -4.73
C GLY A 44 -48.90 -4.26 -3.32
N ALA A 45 -50.02 -3.52 -3.26
CA ALA A 45 -50.86 -3.33 -2.08
C ALA A 45 -51.91 -4.44 -1.99
N LEU A 46 -52.45 -4.72 -0.79
CA LEU A 46 -53.83 -5.18 -0.59
C LEU A 46 -54.24 -5.07 0.89
N ALA A 47 -55.42 -4.49 1.10
CA ALA A 47 -56.12 -4.30 2.36
C ALA A 47 -57.10 -5.45 2.63
N VAL A 48 -57.37 -5.79 3.89
CA VAL A 48 -58.52 -6.61 4.31
C VAL A 48 -59.13 -6.10 5.62
N SER A 49 -60.46 -6.17 5.66
CA SER A 49 -61.41 -5.48 6.52
C SER A 49 -61.87 -6.24 7.79
N ARG A 50 -62.61 -5.51 8.63
CA ARG A 50 -63.27 -5.82 9.91
C ARG A 50 -64.32 -6.95 9.89
N ALA A 51 -64.46 -7.64 11.03
CA ALA A 51 -65.69 -8.10 11.72
C ALA A 51 -65.23 -8.58 13.13
N GLY A 52 -65.82 -8.33 14.32
CA GLY A 52 -67.20 -8.02 14.72
C GLY A 52 -67.85 -9.28 15.30
N LEU A 53 -67.86 -9.49 16.64
CA LEU A 53 -68.85 -10.31 17.38
C LEU A 53 -68.68 -10.28 18.93
N ASP A 54 -69.75 -9.78 19.57
CA ASP A 54 -70.44 -10.14 20.83
C ASP A 54 -69.75 -10.64 22.12
N ARG A 55 -69.80 -9.76 23.13
CA ARG A 55 -70.57 -9.83 24.40
C ARG A 55 -70.91 -11.20 25.01
N ARG A 56 -70.35 -11.52 26.19
CA ARG A 56 -71.03 -12.21 27.33
C ARG A 56 -70.40 -11.83 28.68
N LYS A 57 -71.26 -11.64 29.69
CA LYS A 57 -70.97 -11.18 31.06
C LYS A 57 -70.56 -12.33 31.99
N ALA A 58 -69.49 -12.10 32.77
CA ALA A 58 -69.16 -12.44 34.18
C ALA A 58 -69.51 -13.85 34.76
N PRO A 59 -68.64 -14.43 35.62
CA PRO A 59 -68.64 -13.99 37.02
C PRO A 59 -67.25 -13.79 37.66
N SER A 60 -67.25 -12.84 38.58
CA SER A 60 -66.24 -12.49 39.57
C SER A 60 -65.94 -13.64 40.53
N LYS A 61 -64.69 -14.13 40.56
CA LYS A 61 -63.94 -14.66 41.74
C LYS A 61 -62.63 -15.37 41.34
N VAL A 62 -61.87 -14.79 40.41
CA VAL A 62 -60.56 -15.32 39.98
C VAL A 62 -59.49 -14.20 39.90
N LYS A 63 -59.83 -12.98 40.34
CA LYS A 63 -59.04 -11.78 40.07
C LYS A 63 -57.69 -11.72 40.81
N ALA A 64 -57.51 -12.44 41.91
CA ALA A 64 -56.32 -12.31 42.74
C ALA A 64 -55.21 -13.35 42.47
N LEU A 65 -55.45 -14.34 41.61
CA LEU A 65 -54.42 -15.36 41.30
C LEU A 65 -53.86 -15.24 39.87
N TRP A 66 -54.47 -14.41 39.02
CA TRP A 66 -54.06 -14.23 37.62
C TRP A 66 -53.39 -12.88 37.38
N GLU A 67 -53.53 -11.91 38.29
CA GLU A 67 -52.87 -10.59 38.12
C GLU A 67 -51.34 -10.70 38.26
N ASP A 68 -50.82 -11.62 39.08
CA ASP A 68 -49.37 -11.83 39.25
C ASP A 68 -48.74 -12.57 38.05
N GLU A 69 -49.39 -13.59 37.48
CA GLU A 69 -48.90 -14.26 36.25
C GLU A 69 -49.09 -13.39 34.99
N VAL A 70 -50.17 -12.59 34.92
CA VAL A 70 -50.40 -11.70 33.77
C VAL A 70 -49.44 -10.51 33.78
N GLU A 71 -48.99 -10.02 34.95
CA GLU A 71 -47.90 -9.03 35.01
C GLU A 71 -46.55 -9.60 34.56
N GLU A 72 -46.22 -10.87 34.87
CA GLU A 72 -45.00 -11.51 34.35
C GLU A 72 -45.07 -11.72 32.83
N VAL A 73 -46.23 -12.12 32.30
CA VAL A 73 -46.43 -12.29 30.84
C VAL A 73 -46.48 -10.94 30.10
N LEU A 74 -46.97 -9.87 30.73
CA LEU A 74 -46.94 -8.52 30.15
C LEU A 74 -45.55 -7.86 30.26
N LYS A 75 -44.72 -8.24 31.24
CA LYS A 75 -43.31 -7.85 31.34
C LYS A 75 -42.40 -8.64 30.40
N ALA A 76 -42.85 -9.76 29.84
CA ALA A 76 -42.24 -10.37 28.66
C ALA A 76 -42.53 -9.50 27.42
N GLY A 77 -41.89 -8.32 27.38
CA GLY A 77 -42.10 -7.27 26.40
C GLY A 77 -42.17 -7.85 24.98
N GLU A 78 -43.29 -7.58 24.32
CA GLU A 78 -43.59 -7.95 22.94
C GLU A 78 -42.39 -7.62 22.04
N LYS A 79 -41.58 -8.65 21.71
CA LYS A 79 -40.37 -8.47 20.91
C LYS A 79 -40.76 -8.09 19.48
N ARG A 80 -40.67 -6.82 19.16
CA ARG A 80 -40.87 -6.28 17.81
C ARG A 80 -39.55 -6.30 17.05
N CYS A 81 -39.60 -6.59 15.75
CA CYS A 81 -38.43 -6.48 14.90
C CYS A 81 -37.93 -5.03 14.87
N ALA A 82 -36.63 -4.80 15.16
CA ALA A 82 -36.05 -3.47 15.20
C ALA A 82 -36.10 -2.71 13.85
N SER A 83 -36.11 -3.45 12.74
CA SER A 83 -36.06 -2.85 11.40
C SER A 83 -37.44 -2.49 10.84
N CYS A 84 -38.50 -3.25 11.16
CA CYS A 84 -39.84 -3.05 10.57
C CYS A 84 -41.00 -3.01 11.58
N GLY A 85 -40.75 -3.21 12.87
CA GLY A 85 -41.76 -3.17 13.92
C GLY A 85 -42.73 -4.36 13.95
N TYR A 86 -42.55 -5.36 13.06
CA TYR A 86 -43.43 -6.52 12.98
C TYR A 86 -43.44 -7.32 14.29
N LYS A 87 -44.64 -7.68 14.75
CA LYS A 87 -44.89 -8.40 16.00
C LYS A 87 -44.79 -9.91 15.75
N ALA A 88 -44.18 -10.61 16.70
CA ALA A 88 -43.83 -12.04 16.69
C ALA A 88 -42.49 -12.34 16.03
N LEU A 89 -41.61 -13.03 16.76
CA LEU A 89 -40.69 -14.00 16.16
C LEU A 89 -40.37 -15.14 17.14
N GLU A 90 -41.14 -16.22 17.02
CA GLU A 90 -40.73 -17.56 17.46
C GLU A 90 -39.75 -18.21 16.46
N LYS A 91 -39.55 -17.60 15.26
CA LYS A 91 -38.69 -18.10 14.19
C LYS A 91 -37.53 -17.14 13.89
N LYS A 92 -36.36 -17.69 13.52
CA LYS A 92 -35.06 -17.00 13.31
C LYS A 92 -35.02 -15.94 12.18
N PHE A 93 -36.12 -15.74 11.44
CA PHE A 93 -36.20 -14.85 10.29
C PHE A 93 -37.47 -14.00 10.35
N CYS A 94 -37.35 -12.70 10.10
CA CYS A 94 -38.54 -11.85 9.96
C CYS A 94 -39.18 -12.06 8.59
N PRO A 95 -40.44 -12.54 8.49
CA PRO A 95 -41.09 -12.78 7.20
C PRO A 95 -41.43 -11.48 6.46
N ALA A 96 -41.57 -10.35 7.15
CA ALA A 96 -41.95 -9.08 6.55
C ALA A 96 -40.78 -8.35 5.86
N CYS A 97 -39.58 -8.39 6.43
CA CYS A 97 -38.41 -7.67 5.91
C CYS A 97 -37.24 -8.58 5.50
N GLY A 98 -37.30 -9.88 5.78
CA GLY A 98 -36.21 -10.83 5.50
C GLY A 98 -34.94 -10.59 6.34
N ASP A 99 -34.99 -9.68 7.31
CA ASP A 99 -33.82 -9.31 8.11
C ASP A 99 -33.45 -10.47 9.05
N ILE A 100 -32.20 -10.93 8.93
CA ILE A 100 -31.66 -12.05 9.70
C ILE A 100 -31.40 -11.54 11.12
N LEU A 101 -32.24 -11.98 12.06
CA LEU A 101 -32.24 -11.48 13.44
C LEU A 101 -31.07 -12.02 14.28
N VAL A 102 -30.18 -12.82 13.68
CA VAL A 102 -29.07 -13.42 14.41
C VAL A 102 -27.87 -12.50 14.37
N TRP A 103 -27.65 -11.81 15.49
CA TRP A 103 -26.56 -10.85 15.71
C TRP A 103 -25.18 -11.35 15.22
N TRP A 104 -24.93 -12.66 15.28
CA TRP A 104 -23.70 -13.28 14.79
C TRP A 104 -23.43 -13.10 13.27
N VAL A 105 -24.46 -12.94 12.43
CA VAL A 105 -24.32 -12.82 10.96
C VAL A 105 -23.97 -11.38 10.63
N LYS A 106 -24.60 -10.44 11.34
CA LYS A 106 -24.21 -9.02 11.28
C LYS A 106 -22.76 -8.87 11.75
N ALA A 107 -22.37 -9.51 12.86
CA ALA A 107 -20.99 -9.51 13.34
C ALA A 107 -19.98 -10.11 12.33
N LEU A 108 -20.30 -11.23 11.69
CA LEU A 108 -19.45 -11.84 10.64
C LEU A 108 -19.31 -10.93 9.41
N ARG A 109 -20.39 -10.25 9.00
CA ARG A 109 -20.34 -9.31 7.87
C ARG A 109 -19.48 -8.09 8.18
N TYR A 110 -19.61 -7.53 9.39
CA TYR A 110 -18.77 -6.41 9.83
C TYR A 110 -17.29 -6.80 9.96
N THR A 111 -16.99 -7.96 10.55
CA THR A 111 -15.61 -8.46 10.62
C THR A 111 -15.02 -8.70 9.23
N GLY A 112 -15.80 -9.26 8.30
CA GLY A 112 -15.39 -9.37 6.89
C GLY A 112 -14.99 -8.03 6.27
N TYR A 113 -15.81 -6.98 6.46
CA TYR A 113 -15.47 -5.64 5.98
C TYR A 113 -14.21 -5.06 6.62
N ILE A 114 -14.04 -5.22 7.93
CA ILE A 114 -12.85 -4.74 8.65
C ILE A 114 -11.59 -5.42 8.11
N VAL A 115 -11.64 -6.73 7.85
CA VAL A 115 -10.50 -7.48 7.28
C VAL A 115 -10.16 -6.97 5.87
N VAL A 116 -11.14 -6.75 5.01
CA VAL A 116 -10.90 -6.21 3.65
C VAL A 116 -10.28 -4.81 3.71
N ILE A 117 -10.80 -3.93 4.57
CA ILE A 117 -10.24 -2.59 4.76
C ILE A 117 -8.81 -2.67 5.30
N ALA A 118 -8.55 -3.53 6.30
CA ALA A 118 -7.22 -3.72 6.85
C ALA A 118 -6.23 -4.18 5.76
N LEU A 119 -6.59 -5.17 4.95
CA LEU A 119 -5.77 -5.63 3.82
C LEU A 119 -5.53 -4.53 2.79
N ALA A 120 -6.54 -3.74 2.45
CA ALA A 120 -6.38 -2.61 1.53
C ALA A 120 -5.43 -1.54 2.07
N VAL A 121 -5.52 -1.21 3.37
CA VAL A 121 -4.60 -0.28 4.03
C VAL A 121 -3.18 -0.85 4.08
N THR A 122 -3.01 -2.13 4.41
CA THR A 122 -1.69 -2.78 4.40
C THR A 122 -1.07 -2.77 3.00
N ALA A 123 -1.86 -3.07 1.97
CA ALA A 123 -1.43 -3.01 0.57
C ALA A 123 -1.02 -1.58 0.18
N PHE A 124 -1.82 -0.57 0.54
CA PHE A 124 -1.52 0.84 0.27
C PHE A 124 -0.24 1.33 0.98
N MET A 125 -0.05 0.95 2.25
CA MET A 125 1.15 1.30 3.01
C MET A 125 2.41 0.63 2.43
N ASN A 126 2.30 -0.63 1.99
CA ASN A 126 3.40 -1.30 1.28
C ASN A 126 3.67 -0.67 -0.09
N TYR A 127 2.62 -0.29 -0.84
CA TYR A 127 2.76 0.39 -2.12
C TYR A 127 3.54 1.70 -1.96
N ARG A 128 3.19 2.54 -0.98
CA ARG A 128 3.92 3.79 -0.71
C ARG A 128 5.38 3.59 -0.30
N ARG A 129 5.70 2.47 0.36
CA ARG A 129 7.09 2.13 0.68
C ARG A 129 7.89 1.70 -0.56
N LEU A 130 7.24 1.03 -1.51
CA LEU A 130 7.89 0.54 -2.73
C LEU A 130 7.98 1.61 -3.83
N TYR A 131 6.99 2.51 -3.88
CA TYR A 131 6.85 3.55 -4.87
C TYR A 131 6.65 4.91 -4.17
N PRO A 132 7.72 5.50 -3.60
CA PRO A 132 7.61 6.86 -3.10
C PRO A 132 7.21 7.80 -4.25
N PRO A 133 6.36 8.81 -3.98
CA PRO A 133 6.03 9.80 -5.00
C PRO A 133 7.32 10.48 -5.49
N PRO A 134 7.37 10.86 -6.78
CA PRO A 134 8.55 11.54 -7.32
C PRO A 134 8.78 12.83 -6.54
N VAL A 135 10.01 13.05 -6.09
CA VAL A 135 10.40 14.31 -5.47
C VAL A 135 10.52 15.32 -6.60
N LEU A 136 9.64 16.31 -6.59
CA LEU A 136 9.71 17.43 -7.51
C LEU A 136 10.78 18.38 -6.99
N GLY A 137 11.70 18.81 -7.85
CA GLY A 137 12.66 19.85 -7.49
C GLY A 137 11.95 21.16 -7.12
N PRO A 138 12.68 22.17 -6.62
CA PRO A 138 12.13 23.49 -6.29
C PRO A 138 11.29 24.11 -7.42
N ASP A 139 11.65 23.77 -8.67
CA ASP A 139 11.01 24.27 -9.89
C ASP A 139 9.77 23.46 -10.31
N GLY A 140 9.33 22.46 -9.53
CA GLY A 140 8.24 21.56 -9.90
C GLY A 140 8.58 20.63 -11.08
N LEU A 141 9.87 20.54 -11.43
CA LEU A 141 10.38 19.73 -12.52
C LEU A 141 11.18 18.54 -11.96
N PRO A 142 11.18 17.39 -12.65
CA PRO A 142 12.05 16.28 -12.29
C PRO A 142 13.53 16.70 -12.45
N PRO A 143 14.44 16.22 -11.59
CA PRO A 143 15.86 16.57 -11.65
C PRO A 143 16.46 16.26 -13.04
N LYS A 144 17.31 17.17 -13.55
CA LYS A 144 17.87 17.11 -14.93
C LYS A 144 18.68 15.83 -15.28
N GLY A 145 18.94 14.93 -14.32
CA GLY A 145 19.61 13.65 -14.54
C GLY A 145 18.70 12.42 -14.48
N GLY A 146 17.42 12.56 -14.12
CA GLY A 146 16.48 11.45 -13.92
C GLY A 146 16.80 10.55 -12.71
N VAL A 147 18.06 10.41 -12.31
CA VAL A 147 18.49 9.66 -11.12
C VAL A 147 18.86 10.63 -10.00
N GLU A 148 18.33 10.40 -8.80
CA GLU A 148 18.58 11.23 -7.61
C GLU A 148 18.94 10.39 -6.38
N LEU A 149 19.85 10.89 -5.55
CA LEU A 149 20.17 10.33 -4.24
C LEU A 149 19.23 10.94 -3.19
N LEU A 150 18.28 10.16 -2.68
CA LEU A 150 17.28 10.67 -1.73
C LEU A 150 17.82 10.79 -0.31
N THR A 151 18.46 9.73 0.17
CA THR A 151 18.93 9.63 1.55
C THR A 151 20.20 8.81 1.59
N HIS A 152 21.08 9.12 2.55
CA HIS A 152 22.32 8.41 2.77
C HIS A 152 22.72 8.56 4.24
N GLN A 153 23.07 7.45 4.88
CA GLN A 153 23.45 7.42 6.29
C GLN A 153 24.51 6.35 6.51
N MET A 154 25.57 6.69 7.25
CA MET A 154 26.53 5.71 7.74
C MET A 154 25.91 4.92 8.91
N LYS A 155 25.89 3.59 8.81
CA LYS A 155 25.37 2.67 9.84
C LYS A 155 26.31 1.48 10.03
N LYS A 156 26.51 1.10 11.29
CA LYS A 156 27.16 -0.17 11.65
C LYS A 156 26.18 -1.33 11.45
N GLU A 157 26.69 -2.46 10.98
CA GLU A 157 25.89 -3.68 10.87
C GLU A 157 25.59 -4.28 12.26
N LYS A 158 24.47 -4.99 12.38
CA LYS A 158 24.11 -5.67 13.64
C LYS A 158 25.07 -6.79 14.04
N PHE A 159 25.70 -7.42 13.04
CA PHE A 159 26.59 -8.56 13.23
C PHE A 159 27.94 -8.25 12.59
N GLY A 160 28.97 -8.10 13.42
CA GLY A 160 30.33 -7.77 12.99
C GLY A 160 30.69 -6.29 13.11
N ASN A 161 31.95 -5.97 12.79
CA ASN A 161 32.51 -4.62 12.88
C ASN A 161 32.44 -3.84 11.55
N LEU A 162 31.65 -4.32 10.58
CA LEU A 162 31.54 -3.70 9.27
C LEU A 162 30.63 -2.47 9.33
N VAL A 163 31.08 -1.40 8.68
CA VAL A 163 30.35 -0.14 8.55
C VAL A 163 29.91 0.02 7.10
N TYR A 164 28.68 0.49 6.90
CA TYR A 164 28.11 0.69 5.57
C TYR A 164 27.51 2.08 5.45
N ILE A 165 27.57 2.66 4.25
CA ILE A 165 26.74 3.79 3.86
C ILE A 165 25.50 3.21 3.18
N ARG A 166 24.35 3.37 3.84
CA ARG A 166 23.06 2.91 3.33
C ARG A 166 22.24 4.09 2.88
N GLY A 167 21.54 3.92 1.77
CA GLY A 167 20.70 4.98 1.24
C GLY A 167 19.76 4.50 0.15
N MET A 168 19.11 5.47 -0.47
CA MET A 168 18.15 5.25 -1.54
C MET A 168 18.49 6.12 -2.74
N VAL A 169 18.59 5.49 -3.90
CA VAL A 169 18.65 6.15 -5.20
C VAL A 169 17.32 5.91 -5.89
N THR A 170 16.76 6.95 -6.50
CA THR A 170 15.48 6.86 -7.22
C THR A 170 15.68 7.26 -8.67
N ASN A 171 15.02 6.54 -9.56
CA ASN A 171 14.90 6.90 -10.96
C ASN A 171 13.54 7.58 -11.19
N HIS A 172 13.52 8.89 -11.41
CA HIS A 172 12.35 9.68 -11.77
C HIS A 172 12.06 9.70 -13.28
N SER A 173 12.90 9.09 -14.11
CA SER A 173 12.69 8.98 -15.55
C SER A 173 11.73 7.82 -15.87
N PRO A 174 10.91 7.95 -16.93
CA PRO A 174 10.09 6.86 -17.47
C PRO A 174 10.92 5.81 -18.26
N VAL A 175 12.25 5.85 -18.12
CA VAL A 175 13.21 5.00 -18.86
C VAL A 175 14.12 4.36 -17.84
N ASP A 176 14.50 3.12 -18.07
CA ASP A 176 15.46 2.40 -17.23
C ASP A 176 16.85 3.03 -17.33
N PHE A 177 17.59 3.02 -16.21
CA PHE A 177 19.01 3.36 -16.20
C PHE A 177 19.85 2.11 -15.93
N PHE A 178 20.97 2.02 -16.63
CA PHE A 178 21.93 0.94 -16.53
C PHE A 178 23.19 1.40 -15.81
N TYR A 179 23.86 0.46 -15.14
CA TYR A 179 25.14 0.69 -14.45
C TYR A 179 25.10 1.91 -13.51
N VAL A 180 24.03 2.03 -12.72
CA VAL A 180 23.92 3.11 -11.75
C VAL A 180 24.93 2.85 -10.64
N LYS A 181 25.89 3.75 -10.48
CA LYS A 181 26.98 3.67 -9.51
C LYS A 181 26.94 4.87 -8.58
N VAL A 182 27.04 4.59 -7.29
CA VAL A 182 27.22 5.59 -6.24
C VAL A 182 28.64 5.52 -5.71
N GLU A 183 29.27 6.67 -5.52
CA GLU A 183 30.62 6.81 -4.98
C GLU A 183 30.64 7.85 -3.86
N PHE A 184 31.34 7.53 -2.78
CA PHE A 184 31.54 8.39 -1.62
C PHE A 184 33.02 8.47 -1.28
N ASP A 185 33.55 9.67 -1.09
CA ASP A 185 34.90 9.88 -0.58
C ASP A 185 34.87 9.69 0.95
N LEU A 186 35.65 8.75 1.49
CA LEU A 186 35.71 8.44 2.91
C LEU A 186 36.68 9.37 3.63
N LEU A 187 36.28 9.87 4.80
CA LEU A 187 37.05 10.81 5.61
C LEU A 187 37.55 10.16 6.89
N ASP A 188 38.79 10.44 7.28
CA ASP A 188 39.32 10.09 8.60
C ASP A 188 38.84 11.05 9.71
N GLY A 189 39.35 10.84 10.93
CA GLY A 189 39.08 11.72 12.08
C GLY A 189 39.64 13.14 11.94
N LEU A 190 40.54 13.39 10.97
CA LEU A 190 41.12 14.71 10.67
C LEU A 190 40.42 15.39 9.48
N GLY A 191 39.45 14.73 8.83
CA GLY A 191 38.75 15.22 7.64
C GLY A 191 39.53 15.05 6.34
N GLN A 192 40.59 14.25 6.32
CA GLN A 192 41.34 13.89 5.12
C GLN A 192 40.67 12.70 4.40
N VAL A 193 40.77 12.69 3.07
CA VAL A 193 40.23 11.58 2.27
C VAL A 193 41.18 10.40 2.36
N ILE A 194 40.70 9.28 2.89
CA ILE A 194 41.49 8.05 3.07
C ILE A 194 41.15 6.96 2.06
N GLY A 195 39.97 7.03 1.45
CA GLY A 195 39.50 6.00 0.54
C GLY A 195 38.17 6.37 -0.12
N THR A 196 37.58 5.40 -0.80
CA THR A 196 36.28 5.55 -1.47
C THR A 196 35.40 4.34 -1.21
N ALA A 197 34.14 4.56 -0.86
CA ALA A 197 33.12 3.51 -0.80
C ALA A 197 32.23 3.59 -2.03
N THR A 198 31.98 2.46 -2.68
CA THR A 198 31.16 2.41 -3.89
C THR A 198 30.14 1.27 -3.82
N ASP A 199 29.01 1.47 -4.47
CA ASP A 199 28.03 0.42 -4.75
C ASP A 199 27.48 0.62 -6.16
N GLN A 200 27.07 -0.46 -6.81
CA GLN A 200 26.56 -0.41 -8.18
C GLN A 200 25.37 -1.33 -8.36
N ASN A 201 24.41 -0.88 -9.17
CA ASN A 201 23.29 -1.69 -9.62
C ASN A 201 23.26 -1.74 -11.15
N PRO A 202 23.23 -2.94 -11.74
CA PRO A 202 23.15 -3.09 -13.19
C PRO A 202 21.96 -2.38 -13.82
N VAL A 203 20.80 -2.37 -13.16
CA VAL A 203 19.56 -1.78 -13.70
C VAL A 203 18.74 -1.14 -12.59
N VAL A 204 18.35 0.12 -12.79
CA VAL A 204 17.32 0.79 -12.01
C VAL A 204 16.16 1.11 -12.93
N SER A 205 15.07 0.36 -12.79
CA SER A 205 13.90 0.51 -13.65
C SER A 205 13.27 1.90 -13.55
N SER A 206 12.52 2.28 -14.58
CA SER A 206 11.70 3.48 -14.61
C SER A 206 10.86 3.65 -13.34
N ASN A 207 10.90 4.83 -12.70
CA ASN A 207 10.14 5.14 -11.48
C ASN A 207 10.42 4.20 -10.30
N ALA A 208 11.54 3.48 -10.31
CA ALA A 208 11.93 2.55 -9.26
C ALA A 208 12.95 3.17 -8.31
N VAL A 209 12.99 2.60 -7.10
CA VAL A 209 13.96 2.94 -6.06
C VAL A 209 14.93 1.77 -5.87
N TRP A 210 16.21 2.10 -5.83
CA TRP A 210 17.28 1.20 -5.48
C TRP A 210 17.84 1.55 -4.10
N ASN A 211 17.75 0.58 -3.18
CA ASN A 211 18.42 0.66 -1.88
C ASN A 211 19.86 0.16 -2.05
N TYR A 212 20.82 1.05 -1.89
CA TYR A 212 22.24 0.72 -2.02
C TYR A 212 22.88 0.53 -0.63
N LYS A 213 23.98 -0.22 -0.60
CA LYS A 213 24.76 -0.54 0.59
C LYS A 213 26.25 -0.53 0.25
N ALA A 214 26.85 0.66 0.25
CA ALA A 214 28.28 0.82 0.02
C ALA A 214 29.07 0.43 1.27
N MET A 215 29.98 -0.53 1.13
CA MET A 215 30.81 -1.03 2.23
C MET A 215 32.01 -0.12 2.47
N ILE A 216 32.28 0.17 3.75
CA ILE A 216 33.47 0.89 4.18
C ILE A 216 34.49 -0.15 4.63
N LEU A 217 35.61 -0.22 3.92
CA LEU A 217 36.70 -1.16 4.21
C LEU A 217 37.72 -0.58 5.20
N ASP A 218 37.91 0.74 5.17
CA ASP A 218 38.89 1.42 6.02
C ASP A 218 38.35 1.61 7.45
N PRO A 219 39.00 1.03 8.47
CA PRO A 219 38.53 1.12 9.86
C PRO A 219 38.67 2.53 10.46
N ASP A 220 39.53 3.36 9.87
CA ASP A 220 39.78 4.74 10.30
C ASP A 220 38.75 5.74 9.76
N ALA A 221 37.84 5.29 8.88
CA ALA A 221 36.79 6.13 8.33
C ALA A 221 35.81 6.58 9.43
N ARG A 222 35.70 7.89 9.63
CA ARG A 222 34.78 8.54 10.57
C ARG A 222 33.67 9.32 9.87
N GLY A 223 33.83 9.64 8.59
CA GLY A 223 32.83 10.37 7.80
C GLY A 223 32.93 10.07 6.30
N TYR A 224 32.13 10.77 5.51
CA TYR A 224 32.20 10.76 4.05
C TYR A 224 31.82 12.13 3.48
N ARG A 225 32.20 12.41 2.23
CA ARG A 225 31.78 13.59 1.45
C ARG A 225 31.73 13.29 -0.05
N ASN A 226 31.36 14.31 -0.84
CA ASN A 226 31.36 14.29 -2.30
C ASN A 226 30.58 13.11 -2.90
N GLU A 227 29.27 13.09 -2.62
CA GLU A 227 28.36 12.10 -3.23
C GLU A 227 28.34 12.23 -4.75
N ARG A 228 28.86 11.22 -5.44
CA ARG A 228 28.83 11.14 -6.90
C ARG A 228 27.91 10.01 -7.33
N ILE A 229 27.00 10.33 -8.25
CA ILE A 229 26.15 9.35 -8.93
C ILE A 229 26.52 9.38 -10.40
N SER A 230 26.77 8.21 -10.96
CA SER A 230 26.89 8.01 -12.40
C SER A 230 25.88 6.98 -12.86
N ALA A 231 25.26 7.22 -14.00
CA ALA A 231 24.28 6.32 -14.59
C ALA A 231 24.40 6.38 -16.12
N VAL A 232 24.20 5.25 -16.77
CA VAL A 232 24.15 5.14 -18.24
C VAL A 232 22.70 4.95 -18.64
N ARG A 233 22.25 5.68 -19.66
CA ARG A 233 20.90 5.54 -20.20
C ARG A 233 20.87 4.57 -21.36
#